data_AF-A0A957KDI8-F1
#
_entry.id   AF-A0A957KDI8-F1
#
_cell.length_a   1.000
_cell.length_b   1.000
_cell.length_c   1.000
_cell.angle_alpha   90.00
_cell.angle_beta   90.00
_cell.angle_gamma   90.00
#
_symmetry.space_group_name_H-M   'P 1'
#
loop_
_entity.id
_entity.type
_entity.pdbx_description
1 polymer ?
#
loop_
_entity_poly.entity_id
_entity_poly.type
_entity_poly.pdbx_seq_one_letter_code
_entity_poly.pdbx_strand_id
1 'polypeptide(L)'
;ALFNLLTQEQQNQLQAAMTEYHTALEDRTVIFEQKAHKELDSRLRQWSEHLRDMRADRGRAVNYATAAEIRVMIEVMMQQLQKFPYQLSSEYVYRLKNVDSGLLARWRKGPFVWPEEWQSAYPQTEFWWLYGEPK
;
A
#
# COMPACT_ATOMS: atom_id res chain seq x y z
N ALA A 1 -40.08 -6.05 -2.73
CA ALA A 1 -41.12 -5.06 -2.38
C ALA A 1 -41.58 -5.24 -0.92
N LEU A 2 -40.65 -5.12 0.05
CA LEU A 2 -40.95 -5.11 1.50
C LEU A 2 -41.17 -3.69 2.03
N PHE A 3 -40.59 -2.69 1.37
CA PHE A 3 -40.68 -1.27 1.73
C PHE A 3 -42.12 -0.74 1.75
N ASN A 4 -42.96 -1.20 0.80
CA ASN A 4 -44.37 -0.79 0.69
C ASN A 4 -45.27 -1.41 1.78
N LEU A 5 -44.74 -2.32 2.61
CA LEU A 5 -45.45 -2.92 3.74
C LEU A 5 -45.19 -2.17 5.06
N LEU A 6 -44.25 -1.22 5.06
CA LEU A 6 -43.92 -0.39 6.21
C LEU A 6 -44.89 0.80 6.27
N THR A 7 -45.22 1.23 7.50
CA THR A 7 -45.93 2.50 7.69
C THR A 7 -45.06 3.68 7.21
N GLN A 8 -45.68 4.82 6.92
CA GLN A 8 -44.93 6.02 6.51
C GLN A 8 -43.86 6.41 7.55
N GLU A 9 -44.15 6.23 8.84
CA GLU A 9 -43.21 6.47 9.93
C GLU A 9 -42.02 5.50 9.88
N GLN A 10 -42.27 4.21 9.66
CA GLN A 10 -41.23 3.19 9.53
C GLN A 10 -40.38 3.40 8.27
N GLN A 11 -40.98 3.84 7.16
CA GLN A 11 -40.25 4.21 5.95
C GLN A 11 -39.32 5.40 6.21
N ASN A 12 -39.80 6.41 6.92
CA ASN A 12 -38.99 7.58 7.29
C ASN A 12 -37.84 7.21 8.23
N GLN A 13 -38.09 6.34 9.23
CA GLN A 13 -37.06 5.84 10.14
C GLN A 13 -35.99 5.02 9.41
N LEU A 14 -36.39 4.13 8.49
CA LEU A 14 -35.47 3.35 7.68
C LEU A 14 -34.62 4.24 6.78
N GLN A 15 -35.23 5.23 6.12
CA GLN A 15 -34.50 6.17 5.27
C GLN A 15 -33.48 6.98 6.08
N ALA A 16 -33.85 7.44 7.29
CA ALA A 16 -32.95 8.15 8.18
C ALA A 16 -31.76 7.26 8.61
N ALA A 17 -32.02 6.03 9.06
CA ALA A 17 -30.98 5.08 9.46
C ALA A 17 -30.06 4.69 8.30
N MET A 18 -30.62 4.50 7.09
CA MET A 18 -29.82 4.27 5.89
C MET A 18 -28.93 5.47 5.58
N THR A 19 -29.46 6.68 5.69
CA THR A 19 -28.69 7.91 5.41
C THR A 19 -27.53 8.04 6.40
N GLU A 20 -27.79 7.88 7.70
CA GLU A 20 -26.76 7.91 8.74
C GLU A 20 -25.69 6.84 8.53
N TYR A 21 -26.08 5.63 8.14
CA TYR A 21 -25.15 4.55 7.81
C TYR A 21 -24.24 4.91 6.62
N HIS A 22 -24.82 5.42 5.52
CA HIS A 22 -24.03 5.81 4.35
C HIS A 22 -23.07 6.95 4.68
N THR A 23 -23.53 7.99 5.39
CA THR A 23 -22.68 9.10 5.84
C THR A 23 -21.53 8.60 6.74
N ALA A 24 -21.83 7.72 7.71
CA ALA A 24 -20.79 7.18 8.58
C ALA A 24 -19.77 6.31 7.82
N LEU A 25 -20.19 5.60 6.77
CA LEU A 25 -19.29 4.86 5.88
C LEU A 25 -18.42 5.80 5.04
N GLU A 26 -19.01 6.84 4.46
CA GLU A 26 -18.29 7.85 3.67
C GLU A 26 -17.23 8.57 4.52
N ASP A 27 -17.60 9.05 5.70
CA ASP A 27 -16.67 9.73 6.62
C ASP A 27 -15.50 8.82 7.03
N ARG A 28 -15.80 7.56 7.37
CA ARG A 28 -14.75 6.58 7.71
C ARG A 28 -13.85 6.28 6.53
N THR A 29 -14.40 6.24 5.31
CA THR A 29 -13.64 6.03 4.08
C THR A 29 -12.65 7.18 3.88
N VAL A 30 -13.13 8.43 3.94
CA VAL A 30 -12.28 9.62 3.76
C VAL A 30 -11.18 9.69 4.84
N ILE A 31 -11.52 9.44 6.11
CA ILE A 31 -10.53 9.44 7.20
C ILE A 31 -9.47 8.36 6.99
N PHE A 32 -9.88 7.17 6.53
CA PHE A 32 -8.97 6.08 6.24
C PHE A 32 -8.03 6.45 5.08
N GLU A 33 -8.55 6.96 3.97
CA GLU A 33 -7.76 7.36 2.81
C GLU A 33 -6.72 8.44 3.17
N GLN A 34 -7.13 9.47 3.92
CA GLN A 34 -6.22 10.54 4.35
C GLN A 34 -5.06 9.99 5.19
N LYS A 35 -5.35 9.07 6.12
CA LYS A 35 -4.33 8.42 6.95
C LYS A 35 -3.43 7.52 6.11
N ALA A 36 -4.01 6.72 5.22
CA ALA A 36 -3.28 5.82 4.34
C ALA A 36 -2.35 6.58 3.39
N HIS A 37 -2.81 7.66 2.78
CA HIS A 37 -1.99 8.51 1.91
C HIS A 37 -0.85 9.21 2.67
N LYS A 38 -1.11 9.70 3.88
CA LYS A 38 -0.08 10.30 4.74
C LYS A 38 1.02 9.29 5.10
N GLU A 39 0.61 8.08 5.47
CA GLU A 39 1.54 7.00 5.79
C GLU A 39 2.31 6.53 4.54
N LEU A 40 1.64 6.43 3.39
CA LEU A 40 2.26 6.05 2.11
C LEU A 40 3.33 7.06 1.68
N ASP A 41 3.07 8.36 1.88
CA ASP A 41 4.06 9.40 1.64
C ASP A 41 5.29 9.25 2.55
N SER A 42 5.07 8.98 3.85
CA SER A 42 6.14 8.74 4.82
C SER A 42 7.00 7.53 4.41
N ARG A 43 6.37 6.40 4.07
CA ARG A 43 7.07 5.17 3.67
C ARG A 43 7.84 5.35 2.37
N LEU A 44 7.25 6.02 1.36
CA LEU A 44 7.95 6.31 0.11
C LEU A 44 9.18 7.18 0.31
N ARG A 45 9.11 8.19 1.19
CA ARG A 45 10.27 8.99 1.58
C ARG A 45 11.34 8.13 2.26
N GLN A 46 10.96 7.35 3.27
CA GLN A 46 11.86 6.45 3.98
C GLN A 46 12.57 5.48 3.03
N TRP A 47 11.83 4.88 2.10
CA TRP A 47 12.38 3.97 1.10
C TRP A 47 13.35 4.67 0.14
N SER A 48 12.97 5.86 -0.34
CA SER A 48 13.80 6.65 -1.26
C SER A 48 15.11 7.11 -0.62
N GLU A 49 15.07 7.49 0.65
CA GLU A 49 16.23 7.87 1.46
C GLU A 49 17.14 6.66 1.68
N HIS A 50 16.57 5.52 2.10
CA HIS A 50 17.35 4.29 2.28
C HIS A 50 18.10 3.89 1.00
N LEU A 51 17.42 3.89 -0.15
CA LEU A 51 18.05 3.59 -1.43
C LEU A 51 19.08 4.65 -1.85
N ARG A 52 18.94 5.90 -1.41
CA ARG A 52 19.95 6.94 -1.63
C ARG A 52 21.20 6.69 -0.79
N ASP A 53 21.02 6.37 0.48
CA ASP A 53 22.12 6.11 1.41
C ASP A 53 22.91 4.86 1.01
N MET A 54 22.21 3.79 0.60
CA MET A 54 22.84 2.60 0.02
C MET A 54 23.70 2.90 -1.21
N ARG A 55 23.30 3.89 -2.03
CA ARG A 55 24.10 4.28 -3.20
C ARG A 55 25.35 5.05 -2.82
N ALA A 56 25.30 5.82 -1.73
CA ALA A 56 26.42 6.64 -1.25
C ALA A 56 27.47 5.80 -0.52
N ASP A 57 27.05 4.83 0.28
CA ASP A 57 27.93 4.01 1.11
C ASP A 57 28.26 2.67 0.41
N ARG A 58 29.29 2.66 -0.45
CA ARG A 58 29.69 1.51 -1.31
C ARG A 58 30.00 0.20 -0.57
N GLY A 59 29.96 0.18 0.77
CA GLY A 59 30.37 -0.97 1.59
C GLY A 59 29.29 -1.57 2.48
N ARG A 60 28.06 -1.05 2.53
CA ARG A 60 27.02 -1.52 3.47
C ARG A 60 25.67 -1.80 2.79
N ALA A 61 25.62 -2.81 1.93
CA ALA A 61 24.37 -3.50 1.59
C ALA A 61 23.77 -4.29 2.78
N VAL A 62 24.34 -4.15 3.98
CA VAL A 62 24.21 -5.06 5.13
C VAL A 62 22.78 -5.19 5.68
N ASN A 63 21.82 -4.33 5.31
CA ASN A 63 20.45 -4.40 5.83
C ASN A 63 19.37 -4.31 4.74
N TYR A 64 19.66 -4.69 3.49
CA TYR A 64 18.66 -4.61 2.41
C TYR A 64 17.39 -5.42 2.73
N ALA A 65 17.54 -6.64 3.24
CA ALA A 65 16.43 -7.50 3.62
C ALA A 65 15.48 -6.81 4.62
N THR A 66 16.02 -6.15 5.64
CA THR A 66 15.22 -5.37 6.61
C THR A 66 14.54 -4.19 5.93
N ALA A 67 15.25 -3.45 5.09
CA ALA A 67 14.70 -2.27 4.42
C ALA A 67 13.61 -2.61 3.39
N ALA A 68 13.67 -3.80 2.79
CA ALA A 68 12.67 -4.28 1.86
C ALA A 68 11.27 -4.41 2.48
N GLU A 69 11.18 -4.49 3.82
CA GLU A 69 9.91 -4.43 4.55
C GLU A 69 9.11 -3.16 4.24
N ILE A 70 9.80 -2.02 4.16
CA ILE A 70 9.17 -0.73 3.83
C ILE A 70 8.54 -0.80 2.45
N ARG A 71 9.21 -1.43 1.47
CA ARG A 71 8.69 -1.59 0.11
C ARG A 71 7.50 -2.55 0.04
N VAL A 72 7.47 -3.59 0.88
CA VAL A 72 6.30 -4.47 1.05
C VAL A 72 5.13 -3.70 1.67
N MET A 73 5.37 -2.88 2.70
CA MET A 73 4.31 -2.04 3.29
C MET A 73 3.70 -1.09 2.26
N ILE A 74 4.54 -0.43 1.44
CA ILE A 74 4.09 0.42 0.33
C ILE A 74 3.18 -0.35 -0.62
N GLU A 75 3.59 -1.55 -1.05
CA GLU A 75 2.81 -2.40 -1.96
C GLU A 75 1.45 -2.74 -1.37
N VAL A 76 1.43 -3.29 -0.15
CA VAL A 76 0.21 -3.72 0.54
C VAL A 76 -0.75 -2.54 0.75
N MET A 77 -0.23 -1.37 1.11
CA MET A 77 -1.05 -0.17 1.28
C MET A 77 -1.64 0.31 -0.06
N MET A 78 -0.87 0.29 -1.14
CA MET A 78 -1.36 0.66 -2.46
C MET A 78 -2.42 -0.31 -2.96
N GLN A 79 -2.22 -1.62 -2.78
CA GLN A 79 -3.23 -2.64 -3.08
C GLN A 79 -4.52 -2.44 -2.28
N GLN A 80 -4.41 -2.03 -1.01
CA GLN A 80 -5.58 -1.72 -0.19
C GLN A 80 -6.31 -0.47 -0.68
N LEU A 81 -5.60 0.60 -1.05
CA LEU A 81 -6.18 1.84 -1.57
C LEU A 81 -6.78 1.67 -2.98
N GLN A 82 -6.46 0.59 -3.70
CA GLN A 82 -7.07 0.26 -4.99
C GLN A 82 -8.42 -0.46 -4.84
N LYS A 83 -8.77 -0.96 -3.65
CA LYS A 83 -10.04 -1.65 -3.41
C LYS A 83 -11.14 -0.64 -3.12
N PHE A 84 -12.30 -0.79 -3.79
CA PHE A 84 -13.50 -0.03 -3.46
C PHE A 84 -13.85 -0.19 -1.96
N PRO A 85 -14.23 0.87 -1.23
CA PRO A 85 -14.53 2.24 -1.71
C PRO A 85 -13.33 3.20 -1.77
N TYR A 86 -12.10 2.72 -1.54
CA TYR A 86 -10.92 3.55 -1.46
C TYR A 86 -10.39 3.97 -2.84
N GLN A 87 -9.61 5.05 -2.83
CA GLN A 87 -8.95 5.59 -4.02
C GLN A 87 -7.46 5.78 -3.77
N LEU A 88 -6.65 5.19 -4.64
CA LEU A 88 -5.21 5.41 -4.71
C LEU A 88 -4.91 6.60 -5.63
N SER A 89 -4.22 7.62 -5.11
CA SER A 89 -3.69 8.70 -5.97
C SER A 89 -2.63 8.18 -6.94
N SER A 90 -2.76 8.56 -8.22
CA SER A 90 -1.82 8.21 -9.30
C SER A 90 -0.40 8.75 -9.09
N GLU A 91 -0.24 9.79 -8.27
CA GLU A 91 1.07 10.34 -7.90
C GLU A 91 1.95 9.28 -7.22
N TYR A 92 1.36 8.45 -6.34
CA TYR A 92 2.10 7.41 -5.64
C TYR A 92 2.60 6.32 -6.59
N VAL A 93 1.80 5.95 -7.59
CA VAL A 93 2.20 5.01 -8.63
C VAL A 93 3.41 5.55 -9.40
N TYR A 94 3.37 6.83 -9.79
CA TYR A 94 4.47 7.48 -10.50
C TYR A 94 5.74 7.56 -9.64
N ARG A 95 5.62 7.99 -8.39
CA ARG A 95 6.74 8.10 -7.44
C ARG A 95 7.39 6.74 -7.20
N LEU A 96 6.59 5.71 -6.93
CA LEU A 96 7.09 4.36 -6.72
C LEU A 96 7.83 3.84 -7.95
N LYS A 97 7.26 4.01 -9.14
CA LYS A 97 7.89 3.61 -10.41
C LYS A 97 9.27 4.25 -10.60
N ASN A 98 9.42 5.52 -10.25
CA ASN A 98 10.70 6.22 -10.35
C ASN A 98 11.73 5.66 -9.37
N VAL A 99 11.32 5.40 -8.12
CA VAL A 99 12.19 4.81 -7.09
C VAL A 99 12.62 3.39 -7.49
N ASP A 100 11.67 2.57 -7.94
CA ASP A 100 11.90 1.19 -8.37
C ASP A 100 12.78 1.13 -9.63
N SER A 101 12.64 2.06 -10.57
CA SER A 101 13.51 2.14 -11.76
C SER A 101 14.97 2.39 -11.36
N GLY A 102 15.20 3.24 -10.34
CA GLY A 102 16.53 3.49 -9.79
C GLY A 102 17.15 2.28 -9.11
N LEU A 103 16.33 1.49 -8.40
CA LEU A 103 16.76 0.22 -7.80
C LEU A 103 17.09 -0.82 -8.88
N LEU A 104 16.20 -0.98 -9.86
CA LEU A 104 16.31 -1.97 -10.92
C LEU A 104 17.60 -1.79 -11.74
N ALA A 105 18.00 -0.54 -12.00
CA ALA A 105 19.24 -0.20 -12.70
C ALA A 105 20.51 -0.76 -12.01
N ARG A 106 20.45 -1.03 -10.70
CA ARG A 106 21.53 -1.61 -9.91
C ARG A 106 21.16 -3.00 -9.36
N TRP A 107 20.17 -3.69 -9.92
CA TRP A 107 19.70 -4.94 -9.34
C TRP A 107 20.57 -6.14 -9.74
N ARG A 108 20.85 -7.01 -8.78
CA ARG A 108 21.38 -8.37 -8.98
C ARG A 108 20.30 -9.35 -8.55
N LYS A 109 19.76 -10.13 -9.49
CA LYS A 109 18.83 -11.22 -9.18
C LYS A 109 19.50 -12.23 -8.24
N GLY A 110 18.74 -12.77 -7.31
CA GLY A 110 19.22 -13.72 -6.31
C GLY A 110 18.09 -14.46 -5.62
N PRO A 111 18.39 -15.19 -4.53
CA PRO A 111 17.38 -15.88 -3.74
C PRO A 111 16.44 -14.89 -3.05
N PHE A 112 15.36 -15.44 -2.49
CA PHE A 112 14.46 -14.69 -1.60
C PHE A 112 15.25 -14.15 -0.39
N VAL A 113 15.09 -12.86 -0.06
CA VAL A 113 15.90 -12.17 0.97
C VAL A 113 15.43 -12.39 2.41
N TRP A 114 14.27 -13.02 2.58
CA TRP A 114 13.62 -13.29 3.87
C TRP A 114 13.58 -14.80 4.17
N PRO A 115 13.17 -15.21 5.37
CA PRO A 115 12.99 -16.62 5.69
C PRO A 115 12.10 -17.34 4.67
N GLU A 116 12.51 -18.53 4.24
CA GLU A 116 11.90 -19.29 3.13
C GLU A 116 10.42 -19.60 3.40
N GLU A 117 10.04 -19.77 4.66
CA GLU A 117 8.64 -19.99 5.08
C GLU A 117 7.68 -18.88 4.63
N TRP A 118 8.18 -17.67 4.36
CA TRP A 118 7.35 -16.54 3.91
C TRP A 118 7.25 -16.45 2.39
N GLN A 119 8.09 -17.16 1.64
CA GLN A 119 8.22 -17.00 0.20
C GLN A 119 6.88 -17.23 -0.54
N SER A 120 6.03 -18.14 -0.05
CA SER A 120 4.72 -18.43 -0.63
C SER A 120 3.75 -17.24 -0.58
N ALA A 121 3.90 -16.34 0.39
CA ALA A 121 3.08 -15.14 0.53
C ALA A 121 3.58 -13.98 -0.36
N TYR A 122 4.81 -14.07 -0.89
CA TYR A 122 5.45 -12.99 -1.64
C TYR A 122 5.95 -13.48 -3.01
N PRO A 123 5.05 -13.73 -3.96
CA PRO A 123 5.42 -14.24 -5.28
C PRO A 123 6.32 -13.26 -6.04
N GLN A 124 7.35 -13.78 -6.73
CA GLN A 124 8.35 -12.96 -7.42
C GLN A 124 7.80 -12.00 -8.48
N THR A 125 6.67 -12.33 -9.11
CA THR A 125 6.03 -11.47 -10.10
C THR A 125 5.53 -10.15 -9.52
N GLU A 126 5.09 -10.17 -8.26
CA GLU A 126 4.58 -9.00 -7.55
C GLU A 126 5.66 -8.36 -6.66
N PHE A 127 6.51 -9.19 -6.04
CA PHE A 127 7.51 -8.77 -5.06
C PHE A 127 8.94 -8.99 -5.56
N TRP A 128 9.23 -8.62 -6.81
CA TRP A 128 10.53 -8.90 -7.46
C TRP A 128 11.75 -8.40 -6.68
N TRP A 129 11.60 -7.31 -5.93
CA TRP A 129 12.64 -6.71 -5.09
C TRP A 129 12.98 -7.57 -3.86
N LEU A 130 12.22 -8.62 -3.56
CA LEU A 130 12.59 -9.60 -2.53
C LEU A 130 13.47 -10.72 -3.09
N TYR A 131 13.76 -10.74 -4.39
CA TYR A 131 14.47 -11.84 -5.06
C TYR A 131 15.79 -11.36 -5.66
N GLY A 132 16.71 -11.00 -4.76
CA GLY A 132 18.01 -10.44 -5.10
C GLY A 132 18.41 -9.29 -4.21
N GLU A 133 19.39 -8.52 -4.67
CA GLU A 133 19.97 -7.44 -3.90
C GLU A 133 20.53 -6.34 -4.82
N PRO A 134 20.71 -5.11 -4.30
CA PRO A 134 21.43 -4.06 -5.01
C PRO A 134 22.91 -4.39 -5.19
N LYS A 135 23.47 -4.04 -6.35
CA LYS A 135 24.90 -4.10 -6.69
C LYS A 135 25.67 -2.97 -6.04
#